data_AF-A0A2M6ZLG3-F1
#
_entry.id   AF-A0A2M6ZLG3-F1
#
_cell.length_a   1.000
_cell.length_b   1.000
_cell.length_c   1.000
_cell.angle_alpha   90.00
_cell.angle_beta   90.00
_cell.angle_gamma   90.00
#
_symmetry.space_group_name_H-M   'P 1'
#
loop_
_entity.id
_entity.type
_entity.pdbx_description
1 polymer ?
#
loop_
_entity_poly.entity_id
_entity_poly.type
_entity_poly.pdbx_seq_one_letter_code
_entity_poly.pdbx_strand_id
1 'polypeptide(L)' 'MLTEIGQSLDWTPEAPELITAILPHPIHGRLVERVLLMVNKNITMEGMRYTLSWRDHELAFYRPITAH' A
#
# COMPACT_ATOMS: atom_id res chain seq x y z
N MET A 1 37.33 24.54 -3.59
CA MET A 1 36.02 24.32 -4.21
C MET A 1 35.50 22.97 -3.71
N LEU A 2 34.59 22.99 -2.73
CA LEU A 2 33.80 21.81 -2.38
C LEU A 2 32.50 21.88 -3.18
N THR A 3 32.23 20.85 -3.96
CA THR A 3 30.92 20.64 -4.59
C THR A 3 29.99 20.04 -3.56
N GLU A 4 29.28 20.91 -2.83
CA GLU A 4 28.11 20.52 -2.05
C GLU A 4 26.97 20.18 -3.02
N ILE A 5 26.74 18.88 -3.24
CA ILE A 5 25.55 18.39 -3.94
C ILE A 5 24.39 18.42 -2.94
N GLY A 6 23.91 19.63 -2.63
CA GLY A 6 22.68 19.84 -1.90
C GLY A 6 21.50 19.50 -2.81
N GLN A 7 21.21 18.20 -2.98
CA GLN A 7 19.91 17.80 -3.49
C GLN A 7 18.90 18.09 -2.38
N SER A 8 18.20 19.22 -2.49
CA SER A 8 16.91 19.40 -1.82
C SER A 8 16.02 18.28 -2.35
N LEU A 9 15.88 17.21 -1.57
CA LEU A 9 14.83 16.26 -1.81
C LEU A 9 13.54 16.98 -1.39
N ASP A 10 12.91 17.66 -2.35
CA ASP A 10 11.59 18.27 -2.20
C ASP A 10 10.57 17.14 -2.04
N TRP A 11 10.65 16.43 -0.92
CA TRP A 11 9.67 15.43 -0.53
C TRP A 11 8.44 16.16 -0.05
N THR A 12 7.54 16.43 -0.98
CA THR A 12 6.16 16.75 -0.67
C THR A 12 5.45 15.42 -0.43
N PRO A 13 5.08 15.06 0.82
CA PRO A 13 4.25 13.89 1.03
C PRO A 13 2.94 14.12 0.29
N GLU A 14 2.69 13.33 -0.76
CA GLU A 14 1.36 13.26 -1.35
C GLU A 14 0.37 13.00 -0.21
N ALA A 15 -0.69 13.81 -0.14
CA ALA A 15 -1.71 13.64 0.88
C ALA A 15 -2.22 12.20 0.81
N PRO A 16 -2.36 11.50 1.95
CA PRO A 16 -2.79 10.11 1.94
C PRO A 16 -4.16 10.01 1.28
N GLU A 17 -4.21 9.37 0.11
CA GLU A 17 -5.41 9.18 -0.68
C GLU A 17 -6.25 8.05 -0.09
N LEU A 18 -7.57 8.24 -0.01
CA LEU A 18 -8.48 7.16 0.37
C LEU A 18 -8.61 6.20 -0.82
N ILE A 19 -8.40 4.93 -0.57
CA ILE A 19 -8.55 3.87 -1.57
C ILE A 19 -9.49 2.78 -1.06
N THR A 20 -10.19 2.16 -2.00
CA THR A 20 -10.89 0.89 -1.84
C THR A 20 -9.90 -0.24 -2.10
N ALA A 21 -9.49 -0.91 -1.05
CA ALA A 21 -8.67 -2.11 -1.11
C ALA A 21 -9.54 -3.36 -1.27
N ILE A 22 -9.24 -4.15 -2.31
CA ILE A 22 -9.77 -5.49 -2.52
C ILE A 22 -8.70 -6.50 -2.11
N LEU A 23 -9.02 -7.34 -1.12
CA LEU A 23 -8.10 -8.37 -0.62
C LEU A 23 -8.86 -9.64 -0.18
N PRO A 24 -8.24 -10.82 -0.23
CA PRO A 24 -8.85 -12.02 0.33
C PRO A 24 -8.87 -11.92 1.87
N HIS A 25 -10.01 -12.21 2.47
CA HIS A 25 -10.17 -12.26 3.92
C HIS A 25 -9.29 -13.37 4.53
N PRO A 26 -8.61 -13.14 5.66
CA PRO A 26 -7.65 -14.11 6.21
C PRO A 26 -8.30 -15.43 6.65
N ILE A 27 -9.54 -15.39 7.15
CA ILE A 27 -10.23 -16.60 7.65
C ILE A 27 -10.78 -17.48 6.51
N HIS A 28 -11.42 -16.90 5.50
CA HIS A 28 -12.22 -17.64 4.52
C HIS A 28 -11.80 -17.42 3.05
N GLY A 29 -10.77 -16.62 2.79
CA GLY A 29 -10.20 -16.39 1.46
C GLY A 29 -11.06 -15.59 0.48
N ARG A 30 -12.37 -15.46 0.70
CA ARG A 30 -13.24 -14.60 -0.13
C ARG A 30 -12.73 -13.16 -0.17
N LEU A 31 -12.85 -12.54 -1.34
CA LEU A 31 -12.51 -11.13 -1.52
C LEU A 31 -13.43 -10.25 -0.68
N VAL A 32 -12.84 -9.25 -0.05
CA VAL A 32 -13.54 -8.21 0.71
C VAL A 32 -13.03 -6.84 0.30
N GLU A 33 -13.93 -5.86 0.39
CA GLU A 33 -13.61 -4.45 0.17
C GLU A 33 -13.38 -3.75 1.50
N ARG A 34 -12.37 -2.88 1.54
CA ARG A 34 -12.03 -2.04 2.70
C ARG A 34 -11.57 -0.67 2.23
N VAL A 35 -12.10 0.38 2.84
CA VAL A 35 -11.60 1.74 2.61
C VAL A 35 -10.42 1.98 3.56
N LEU A 36 -9.27 2.37 3.01
CA LEU A 36 -8.06 2.65 3.77
C LEU A 36 -7.25 3.80 3.16
N LEU A 37 -6.40 4.43 3.97
CA LEU A 37 -5.47 5.44 3.47
C LEU A 37 -4.28 4.76 2.79
N MET A 38 -3.96 5.20 1.58
CA MET A 38 -2.84 4.68 0.81
C MET A 38 -1.52 5.24 1.34
N VAL A 39 -0.99 4.61 2.38
CA VAL A 39 0.28 5.00 3.01
C VAL A 39 1.45 4.09 2.64
N ASN A 40 1.17 2.85 2.20
CA ASN A 40 2.21 1.86 1.88
C ASN A 40 1.71 0.80 0.89
N LYS A 41 2.64 0.27 0.08
CA LYS A 41 2.40 -0.90 -0.79
C LYS A 41 2.19 -2.19 -0.01
N ASN A 42 2.68 -2.26 1.22
CA ASN A 42 2.49 -3.42 2.10
C ASN A 42 1.60 -3.03 3.27
N ILE A 43 0.58 -3.85 3.53
CA ILE A 43 -0.37 -3.62 4.62
C ILE A 43 -0.45 -4.87 5.49
N THR A 44 -0.79 -4.68 6.76
CA THR A 44 -1.12 -5.77 7.68
C THR A 44 -2.57 -5.62 8.10
N MET A 45 -3.36 -6.67 7.88
CA MET A 45 -4.76 -6.69 8.25
C MET A 45 -5.07 -8.01 8.94
N GLU A 46 -5.65 -7.93 10.14
CA GLU A 46 -6.04 -9.10 10.95
C GLU A 46 -4.89 -10.13 11.12
N GLY A 47 -3.67 -9.63 11.32
CA GLY A 47 -2.47 -10.47 11.50
C GLY A 47 -1.88 -11.06 10.21
N MET A 48 -2.52 -10.88 9.06
CA MET A 48 -2.00 -11.29 7.75
C MET A 48 -1.37 -10.11 7.02
N ARG A 49 -0.25 -10.36 6.35
CA ARG A 49 0.45 -9.36 5.53
C ARG A 49 0.04 -9.50 4.07
N TYR A 50 -0.18 -8.35 3.44
CA TYR A 50 -0.52 -8.26 2.03
C TYR A 50 0.41 -7.30 1.30
N THR A 51 0.60 -7.55 0.02
CA THR A 51 1.35 -6.67 -0.88
C THR A 51 0.47 -6.22 -2.03
N LEU A 52 0.60 -4.96 -2.42
CA LEU A 52 -0.09 -4.37 -3.54
C LEU A 52 0.29 -5.12 -4.82
N SER A 53 -0.71 -5.66 -5.51
CA SER A 53 -0.52 -6.36 -6.78
C SER A 53 -0.86 -5.48 -7.98
N TRP A 54 -1.89 -4.64 -7.84
CA TRP A 54 -2.35 -3.74 -8.88
C TRP A 54 -3.13 -2.57 -8.25
N ARG A 55 -3.14 -1.43 -8.94
CA ARG A 55 -3.91 -0.24 -8.56
C ARG A 55 -4.41 0.48 -9.80
N ASP A 56 -5.61 1.04 -9.71
CA ASP A 56 -6.15 2.04 -10.64
C ASP A 56 -6.89 3.11 -9.83
N HIS A 57 -6.37 4.33 -9.85
CA HIS A 57 -6.88 5.46 -9.04
C HIS A 57 -7.22 5.07 -7.59
N GLU A 58 -8.50 5.07 -7.24
CA GLU A 58 -9.02 4.80 -5.89
C GLU A 58 -9.18 3.29 -5.60
N LEU A 59 -8.88 2.40 -6.54
CA LEU A 59 -9.04 0.95 -6.38
C LEU A 59 -7.69 0.24 -6.33
N ALA A 60 -7.49 -0.62 -5.32
CA ALA A 60 -6.24 -1.35 -5.14
C ALA A 60 -6.48 -2.83 -4.85
N PHE A 61 -5.82 -3.72 -5.58
CA PHE A 61 -5.84 -5.16 -5.29
C PHE A 61 -4.59 -5.57 -4.53
N TYR A 62 -4.80 -6.31 -3.46
CA TYR A 62 -3.76 -6.82 -2.59
C TYR A 62 -3.78 -8.35 -2.59
N ARG A 63 -2.59 -8.95 -2.57
CA ARG A 63 -2.41 -10.40 -2.42
C ARG A 63 -1.69 -10.72 -1.12
N PRO A 64 -1.98 -11.87 -0.50
CA PRO A 64 -1.24 -12.32 0.67
C PRO A 64 0.25 -12.48 0.38
N ILE A 65 1.09 -12.11 1.33
CA ILE A 65 2.50 -12.49 1.33
C ILE A 65 2.59 -13.84 2.02
N THR A 66 2.74 -14.92 1.24
CA THR A 66 3.14 -16.22 1.77
C THR A 66 4.60 -16.13 2.23
N ALA A 67 4.85 -16.35 3.53
CA ALA A 67 6.21 -16.59 4.00
C ALA A 67 6.70 -17.91 3.36
N HIS A 68 7.80 -17.84 2.63
CA HIS A 68 8.54 -19.02 2.15
C HIS A 68 9.43 -19.56 3.26
#